data_AF-A0A3C0T680-F1
#
_entry.id   AF-A0A3C0T680-F1
#
_cell.length_a   1.000
_cell.length_b   1.000
_cell.length_c   1.000
_cell.angle_alpha   90.00
_cell.angle_beta   90.00
_cell.angle_gamma   90.00
#
_symmetry.space_group_name_H-M   'P 1'
#
loop_
_entity.id
_entity.type
_entity.pdbx_description
1 polymer ?
#
loop_
_entity_poly.entity_id
_entity_poly.type
_entity_poly.pdbx_seq_one_letter_code
_entity_poly.pdbx_strand_id
1 'polypeptide(L)'
;MKIVDGLRVYNEQQERLIRVQEKELGQLEQSIDNVTVIERQIGPLIERMIANLEKFVELDVPFLAQERADRVAFLRETFDRADVSVAEKFSQVLQAYQVENSYGSTLDVYTEVIAIDGVDRQVEMLKWGRVALVFQTLDGETTGVWDKNASGWQILGDQFRLGVRNGFRIAKKTQTADFVHLPIPAAEAQ
;
A
#
# COMPACT_ATOMS: atom_id res chain seq x y z
N MET A 1 -16.01 -15.23 -71.15
CA MET A 1 -14.68 -15.27 -70.51
C MET A 1 -14.52 -14.26 -69.37
N LYS A 2 -14.86 -12.98 -69.52
CA LYS A 2 -14.67 -11.94 -68.47
C LYS A 2 -15.24 -12.23 -67.07
N ILE A 3 -16.34 -12.99 -66.95
CA ILE A 3 -16.96 -13.32 -65.66
C ILE A 3 -16.18 -14.42 -64.91
N VAL A 4 -15.61 -15.38 -65.64
CA VAL A 4 -14.85 -16.50 -65.06
C VAL A 4 -13.51 -16.01 -64.52
N ASP A 5 -12.84 -15.08 -65.22
CA ASP A 5 -11.61 -14.46 -64.74
C ASP A 5 -11.84 -13.59 -63.49
N GLY A 6 -12.95 -12.84 -63.44
CA GLY A 6 -13.33 -12.05 -62.26
C GLY A 6 -13.65 -12.92 -61.04
N LEU A 7 -14.35 -14.04 -61.25
CA LEU A 7 -14.63 -15.02 -60.18
C LEU A 7 -13.35 -15.69 -59.66
N ARG A 8 -12.36 -15.95 -60.53
CA ARG A 8 -11.08 -16.53 -60.13
C ARG A 8 -10.27 -15.60 -59.23
N VAL A 9 -10.18 -14.31 -59.60
CA VAL A 9 -9.52 -13.28 -58.79
C VAL A 9 -10.21 -13.10 -57.43
N TYR A 10 -11.54 -13.14 -57.40
CA TYR A 10 -12.31 -13.08 -56.16
C TYR A 10 -12.04 -14.30 -55.27
N ASN A 11 -11.98 -15.50 -55.84
CA ASN A 11 -11.68 -16.72 -55.08
C ASN A 11 -10.27 -16.68 -54.46
N GLU A 12 -9.27 -16.25 -55.23
CA GLU A 12 -7.91 -16.06 -54.71
C GLU A 12 -7.83 -15.01 -53.58
N GLN A 13 -8.68 -13.99 -53.63
CA GLN A 13 -8.79 -12.99 -52.57
C GLN A 13 -9.44 -13.56 -51.31
N GLN A 14 -10.50 -14.36 -51.46
CA GLN A 14 -11.13 -15.06 -50.35
C GLN A 14 -10.20 -16.07 -49.69
N GLU A 15 -9.44 -16.84 -50.48
CA GLU A 15 -8.43 -17.76 -49.93
C GLU A 15 -7.31 -17.02 -49.18
N ARG A 16 -6.88 -15.84 -49.66
CA ARG A 16 -5.95 -15.00 -48.91
C ARG A 16 -6.54 -14.53 -47.58
N LEU A 17 -7.80 -14.13 -47.56
CA LEU A 17 -8.50 -13.72 -46.34
C LEU A 17 -8.61 -14.88 -45.36
N ILE A 18 -8.98 -16.08 -45.81
CA ILE A 18 -9.06 -17.28 -44.98
C ILE A 18 -7.71 -17.59 -44.35
N ARG A 19 -6.60 -17.56 -45.12
CA ARG A 19 -5.26 -17.80 -44.57
C ARG A 19 -4.84 -16.76 -43.52
N VAL A 20 -5.25 -15.51 -43.68
CA VAL A 20 -5.00 -14.46 -42.67
C VAL A 20 -5.83 -14.72 -41.42
N GLN A 21 -7.10 -15.05 -41.57
CA GLN A 21 -8.01 -15.37 -40.46
C GLN A 21 -7.55 -16.61 -39.68
N GLU A 22 -7.11 -17.68 -40.35
CA GLU A 22 -6.55 -18.87 -39.70
C GLU A 22 -5.30 -18.55 -38.88
N LYS A 23 -4.45 -17.65 -39.40
CA LYS A 23 -3.26 -17.20 -38.66
C LYS A 23 -3.64 -16.36 -37.44
N GLU A 24 -4.60 -15.45 -37.56
CA GLU A 24 -5.12 -14.67 -36.43
C GLU A 24 -5.76 -15.58 -35.37
N LEU A 25 -6.49 -16.61 -35.81
CA LEU A 25 -7.12 -17.58 -34.92
C LEU A 25 -6.09 -18.34 -34.09
N GLY A 26 -5.02 -18.84 -34.73
CA GLY A 26 -3.93 -19.50 -34.01
C GLY A 26 -3.19 -18.58 -33.03
N GLN A 27 -3.05 -17.29 -33.35
CA GLN A 27 -2.47 -16.30 -32.42
C GLN A 27 -3.39 -16.01 -31.22
N LEU A 28 -4.69 -15.98 -31.45
CA LEU A 28 -5.71 -15.83 -30.40
C LEU A 28 -5.74 -17.05 -29.48
N GLU A 29 -5.75 -18.27 -30.02
CA GLU A 29 -5.67 -19.50 -29.24
C GLU A 29 -4.43 -19.52 -28.34
N GLN A 30 -3.27 -19.18 -28.89
CA GLN A 30 -2.03 -19.12 -28.10
C GLN A 30 -2.07 -18.02 -27.04
N SER A 31 -2.77 -16.90 -27.29
CA SER A 31 -2.98 -15.84 -26.29
C SER A 31 -3.91 -16.30 -25.17
N ILE A 32 -4.96 -17.07 -25.48
CA ILE A 32 -5.88 -17.67 -24.52
C ILE A 32 -5.15 -18.67 -23.61
N ASP A 33 -4.31 -19.53 -24.18
CA ASP A 33 -3.50 -20.49 -23.42
C ASP A 33 -2.53 -19.77 -22.47
N ASN A 34 -1.86 -18.72 -22.96
CA ASN A 34 -0.94 -17.92 -22.14
C ASN A 34 -1.66 -17.23 -20.97
N VAL A 35 -2.85 -16.67 -21.19
CA VAL A 35 -3.67 -16.06 -20.13
C VAL A 35 -4.02 -17.10 -19.06
N THR A 36 -4.42 -18.30 -19.48
CA THR A 36 -4.76 -19.40 -18.55
C THR A 36 -3.59 -19.81 -17.66
N VAL A 37 -2.36 -19.85 -18.20
CA VAL A 37 -1.15 -20.15 -17.42
C VAL A 37 -0.84 -19.03 -16.43
N ILE A 38 -0.95 -17.79 -16.86
CA ILE A 38 -0.70 -16.60 -16.03
C ILE A 38 -1.69 -16.55 -14.87
N GLU A 39 -2.99 -16.78 -15.11
CA GLU A 39 -4.02 -16.79 -14.07
C GLU A 39 -3.73 -17.81 -12.95
N ARG A 40 -3.21 -19.00 -13.30
CA ARG A 40 -2.84 -20.03 -12.31
C ARG A 40 -1.64 -19.66 -11.46
N GLN A 41 -0.71 -18.85 -11.98
CA GLN A 41 0.50 -18.45 -11.27
C GLN A 41 0.32 -17.17 -10.47
N ILE A 42 -0.55 -16.27 -10.93
CA ILE A 42 -0.79 -14.98 -10.26
C ILE A 42 -1.55 -15.17 -8.94
N GLY A 43 -2.52 -16.09 -8.86
CA GLY A 43 -3.27 -16.33 -7.61
C GLY A 43 -2.37 -16.57 -6.39
N PRO A 44 -1.46 -17.57 -6.43
CA PRO A 44 -0.50 -17.82 -5.34
C PRO A 44 0.44 -16.65 -5.06
N LEU A 45 0.76 -15.82 -6.07
CA LEU A 45 1.58 -14.63 -5.88
C LEU A 45 0.82 -13.56 -5.09
N ILE A 46 -0.43 -13.27 -5.47
CA ILE A 46 -1.30 -12.31 -4.77
C ILE A 46 -1.46 -12.73 -3.31
N GLU A 47 -1.72 -14.01 -3.04
CA GLU A 47 -1.85 -14.52 -1.68
C GLU A 47 -0.59 -14.27 -0.83
N ARG A 48 0.60 -14.55 -1.40
CA ARG A 48 1.88 -14.24 -0.73
C ARG A 48 2.09 -12.75 -0.52
N MET A 49 1.68 -11.92 -1.47
CA MET A 49 1.77 -10.46 -1.34
C MET A 49 0.88 -9.96 -0.19
N ILE A 50 -0.36 -10.44 -0.08
CA ILE A 50 -1.25 -10.10 1.03
C ILE A 50 -0.64 -10.55 2.36
N ALA A 51 -0.15 -11.78 2.45
CA ALA A 51 0.48 -12.31 3.66
C ALA A 51 1.75 -11.52 4.07
N ASN A 52 2.55 -11.11 3.08
CA ASN A 52 3.73 -10.28 3.34
C ASN A 52 3.35 -8.88 3.79
N LEU A 53 2.29 -8.29 3.22
CA LEU A 53 1.77 -6.99 3.63
C LEU A 53 1.25 -7.05 5.08
N GLU A 54 0.51 -8.09 5.44
CA GLU A 54 0.03 -8.36 6.80
C GLU A 54 1.19 -8.42 7.80
N LYS A 55 2.18 -9.28 7.53
CA LYS A 55 3.38 -9.40 8.38
C LYS A 55 4.16 -8.08 8.48
N PHE A 56 4.22 -7.32 7.40
CA PHE A 56 4.88 -6.03 7.39
C PHE A 56 4.15 -4.99 8.25
N VAL A 57 2.81 -5.03 8.28
CA VAL A 57 2.01 -4.19 9.17
C VAL A 57 2.24 -4.57 10.63
N GLU A 58 2.28 -5.87 10.95
CA GLU A 58 2.52 -6.38 12.31
C GLU A 58 3.90 -6.01 12.87
N LEU A 59 4.93 -6.00 12.03
CA LEU A 59 6.31 -5.74 12.45
C LEU A 59 6.69 -4.24 12.47
N ASP A 60 5.85 -3.37 11.92
CA ASP A 60 6.12 -1.94 11.90
C ASP A 60 5.58 -1.23 13.15
N VAL A 61 5.83 0.07 13.23
CA VAL A 61 5.28 0.95 14.26
C VAL A 61 3.74 0.88 14.24
N PRO A 62 3.07 0.82 15.40
CA PRO A 62 1.62 0.72 15.50
C PRO A 62 0.95 2.08 15.26
N PHE A 63 1.01 2.60 14.04
CA PHE A 63 0.21 3.75 13.60
C PHE A 63 -0.96 3.27 12.77
N LEU A 64 -2.10 3.97 12.89
CA LEU A 64 -3.34 3.69 12.14
C LEU A 64 -3.68 2.17 12.12
N ALA A 65 -3.47 1.50 13.25
CA ALA A 65 -3.44 0.03 13.32
C ALA A 65 -4.76 -0.58 12.81
N GLN A 66 -5.90 0.00 13.22
CA GLN A 66 -7.21 -0.46 12.77
C GLN A 66 -7.40 -0.30 11.26
N GLU A 67 -7.10 0.88 10.70
CA GLU A 67 -7.28 1.14 9.27
C GLU A 67 -6.41 0.20 8.40
N ARG A 68 -5.17 -0.06 8.84
CA ARG A 68 -4.26 -0.97 8.13
C ARG A 68 -4.72 -2.42 8.24
N ALA A 69 -5.20 -2.84 9.41
CA ALA A 69 -5.77 -4.17 9.60
C ALA A 69 -7.03 -4.37 8.75
N ASP A 70 -7.94 -3.39 8.73
CA ASP A 70 -9.16 -3.43 7.93
C ASP A 70 -8.84 -3.53 6.43
N ARG A 71 -7.80 -2.82 5.96
CA ARG A 71 -7.34 -2.90 4.57
C ARG A 71 -6.83 -4.29 4.21
N VAL A 72 -6.04 -4.92 5.09
CA VAL A 72 -5.55 -6.30 4.88
C VAL A 72 -6.72 -7.28 4.86
N ALA A 73 -7.66 -7.14 5.80
CA ALA A 73 -8.86 -7.98 5.85
C ALA A 73 -9.71 -7.85 4.57
N PHE A 74 -9.89 -6.62 4.07
CA PHE A 74 -10.59 -6.36 2.81
C PHE A 74 -9.90 -7.04 1.60
N LEU A 75 -8.56 -7.03 1.54
CA LEU A 75 -7.82 -7.71 0.47
C LEU A 75 -7.99 -9.23 0.55
N ARG A 76 -8.00 -9.81 1.76
CA ARG A 76 -8.26 -11.24 1.98
C ARG A 76 -9.65 -11.63 1.50
N GLU A 77 -10.67 -10.87 1.91
CA GLU A 77 -12.05 -11.10 1.47
C GLU A 77 -12.17 -10.99 -0.06
N THR A 78 -11.55 -9.97 -0.65
CA THR A 78 -11.59 -9.76 -2.11
C THR A 78 -10.82 -10.84 -2.87
N PHE A 79 -9.78 -11.42 -2.28
CA PHE A 79 -9.05 -12.53 -2.89
C PHE A 79 -9.95 -13.77 -3.09
N ASP A 80 -10.86 -14.05 -2.16
CA ASP A 80 -11.75 -15.22 -2.22
C ASP A 80 -13.00 -15.00 -3.10
N ARG A 81 -13.28 -13.75 -3.48
CA ARG A 81 -14.42 -13.39 -4.32
C ARG A 81 -14.27 -13.89 -5.77
N ALA A 82 -15.24 -14.69 -6.23
CA ALA A 82 -15.25 -15.22 -7.59
C ALA A 82 -15.70 -14.19 -8.65
N ASP A 83 -16.41 -13.14 -8.25
CA ASP A 83 -16.92 -12.09 -9.13
C ASP A 83 -15.88 -11.01 -9.49
N VAL A 84 -14.68 -11.08 -8.88
CA VAL A 84 -13.58 -10.14 -9.11
C VAL A 84 -12.51 -10.81 -9.96
N SER A 85 -12.07 -10.14 -11.03
CA SER A 85 -11.03 -10.66 -11.93
C SER A 85 -9.68 -10.73 -11.22
N VAL A 86 -8.82 -11.65 -11.66
CA VAL A 86 -7.45 -11.79 -11.12
C VAL A 86 -6.64 -10.50 -11.29
N ALA A 87 -6.82 -9.80 -12.42
CA ALA A 87 -6.15 -8.53 -12.69
C ALA A 87 -6.58 -7.41 -11.71
N GLU A 88 -7.87 -7.38 -11.35
CA GLU A 88 -8.39 -6.41 -10.37
C GLU A 88 -7.85 -6.71 -8.97
N LYS A 89 -7.87 -7.98 -8.54
CA LYS A 89 -7.27 -8.42 -7.26
C LYS A 89 -5.80 -8.00 -7.16
N PHE A 90 -5.03 -8.24 -8.23
CA PHE A 90 -3.62 -7.83 -8.29
C PHE A 90 -3.45 -6.32 -8.19
N SER A 91 -4.26 -5.55 -8.92
CA SER A 91 -4.22 -4.08 -8.91
C SER A 91 -4.52 -3.52 -7.53
N GLN A 92 -5.51 -4.06 -6.82
CA GLN A 92 -5.86 -3.63 -5.46
C GLN A 92 -4.73 -3.91 -4.46
N VAL A 93 -4.07 -5.07 -4.55
CA VAL A 93 -2.90 -5.36 -3.71
C VAL A 93 -1.78 -4.37 -4.00
N LEU A 94 -1.47 -4.09 -5.28
CA LEU A 94 -0.46 -3.07 -5.62
C LEU A 94 -0.82 -1.69 -5.08
N GLN A 95 -2.09 -1.30 -5.13
CA GLN A 95 -2.57 -0.06 -4.56
C GLN A 95 -2.35 0.00 -3.06
N ALA A 96 -2.64 -1.10 -2.34
CA ALA A 96 -2.36 -1.19 -0.92
C ALA A 96 -0.86 -1.04 -0.62
N TYR A 97 0.02 -1.66 -1.42
CA TYR A 97 1.46 -1.46 -1.31
C TYR A 97 1.89 0.00 -1.58
N GLN A 98 1.25 0.68 -2.54
CA GLN A 98 1.54 2.09 -2.82
C GLN A 98 1.13 3.00 -1.67
N VAL A 99 -0.06 2.77 -1.09
CA VAL A 99 -0.51 3.49 0.11
C VAL A 99 0.44 3.22 1.26
N GLU A 100 0.83 1.98 1.45
CA GLU A 100 1.76 1.57 2.49
C GLU A 100 3.12 2.27 2.30
N ASN A 101 3.67 2.28 1.09
CA ASN A 101 4.90 2.99 0.76
C ASN A 101 4.78 4.51 0.99
N SER A 102 3.62 5.11 0.70
CA SER A 102 3.38 6.54 0.92
C SER A 102 3.50 6.93 2.39
N TYR A 103 3.14 6.03 3.32
CA TYR A 103 3.30 6.29 4.75
C TYR A 103 4.75 6.51 5.17
N GLY A 104 5.73 6.11 4.35
CA GLY A 104 7.15 6.40 4.60
C GLY A 104 7.50 7.89 4.51
N SER A 105 6.74 8.68 3.74
CA SER A 105 7.03 10.11 3.48
C SER A 105 5.95 11.08 3.94
N THR A 106 4.76 10.60 4.33
CA THR A 106 3.67 11.48 4.80
C THR A 106 3.84 11.90 6.27
N LEU A 107 3.29 13.08 6.58
CA LEU A 107 3.13 13.59 7.93
C LEU A 107 1.66 13.56 8.29
N ASP A 108 1.30 12.79 9.30
CA ASP A 108 -0.08 12.60 9.72
C ASP A 108 -0.24 12.95 11.19
N VAL A 109 -1.35 13.61 11.52
CA VAL A 109 -1.73 13.93 12.90
C VAL A 109 -3.12 13.38 13.16
N TYR A 110 -3.25 12.67 14.27
CA TYR A 110 -4.52 12.11 14.70
C TYR A 110 -4.58 12.05 16.22
N THR A 111 -5.72 11.69 16.78
CA THR A 111 -5.91 11.56 18.23
C THR A 111 -6.14 10.10 18.57
N GLU A 112 -5.48 9.62 19.61
CA GLU A 112 -5.57 8.24 20.06
C GLU A 112 -5.63 8.20 21.59
N VAL A 113 -6.21 7.13 22.14
CA VAL A 113 -6.17 6.86 23.59
C VAL A 113 -5.04 5.87 23.82
N ILE A 114 -4.04 6.26 24.60
CA ILE A 114 -2.92 5.40 24.96
C ILE A 114 -2.80 5.31 26.48
N ALA A 115 -2.33 4.17 26.97
CA ALA A 115 -2.02 3.98 28.38
C ALA A 115 -0.64 4.59 28.69
N ILE A 116 -0.61 5.65 29.50
CA ILE A 116 0.62 6.25 30.04
C ILE A 116 0.62 5.99 31.54
N ASP A 117 1.66 5.32 32.04
CA ASP A 117 1.78 4.93 33.45
C ASP A 117 0.55 4.16 33.98
N GLY A 118 -0.08 3.36 33.12
CA GLY A 118 -1.28 2.58 33.45
C GLY A 118 -2.59 3.37 33.49
N VAL A 119 -2.58 4.64 33.07
CA VAL A 119 -3.78 5.48 32.94
C VAL A 119 -4.04 5.79 31.47
N ASP A 120 -5.25 5.46 31.01
CA ASP A 120 -5.70 5.81 29.66
C ASP A 120 -5.84 7.32 29.53
N ARG A 121 -5.10 7.89 28.59
CA ARG A 121 -5.15 9.32 28.27
C ARG A 121 -5.34 9.52 26.79
N GLN A 122 -6.20 10.48 26.46
CA GLN A 122 -6.32 10.95 25.09
C GLN A 122 -5.12 11.83 24.76
N VAL A 123 -4.39 11.47 23.71
CA VAL A 123 -3.19 12.18 23.26
C VAL A 123 -3.29 12.53 21.79
N GLU A 124 -2.55 13.56 21.39
CA GLU A 124 -2.33 13.84 19.99
C GLU A 124 -1.12 13.05 19.50
N MET A 125 -1.26 12.35 18.38
CA MET A 125 -0.24 11.54 17.73
C MET A 125 0.28 12.25 16.49
N LEU A 126 1.60 12.33 16.34
CA LEU A 126 2.29 12.77 15.15
C LEU A 126 3.06 11.59 14.57
N LYS A 127 2.68 11.20 13.36
CA LYS A 127 3.43 10.27 12.54
C LYS A 127 4.32 11.05 11.57
N TRP A 128 5.63 10.94 11.74
CA TRP A 128 6.60 11.50 10.81
C TRP A 128 7.19 10.40 9.93
N GLY A 129 6.52 10.16 8.80
CA GLY A 129 6.86 9.04 7.92
C GLY A 129 6.82 7.70 8.66
N ARG A 130 7.85 6.87 8.46
CA ARG A 130 8.09 5.63 9.25
C ARG A 130 9.25 5.75 10.24
N VAL A 131 9.73 6.97 10.44
CA VAL A 131 10.96 7.24 11.18
C VAL A 131 10.67 7.54 12.64
N ALA A 132 9.59 8.28 12.90
CA ALA A 132 9.19 8.62 14.26
C ALA A 132 7.66 8.60 14.39
N LEU A 133 7.19 7.99 15.48
CA LEU A 133 5.83 8.13 15.97
C LEU A 133 5.93 8.72 17.37
N VAL A 134 5.39 9.92 17.55
CA VAL A 134 5.49 10.67 18.81
C VAL A 134 4.12 11.14 19.24
N PHE A 135 3.85 11.09 20.54
CA PHE A 135 2.63 11.66 21.09
C PHE A 135 2.93 12.89 21.93
N GLN A 136 1.93 13.74 22.06
CA GLN A 136 1.89 14.81 23.04
C GLN A 136 0.51 14.83 23.71
N THR A 137 0.48 14.98 25.02
CA THR A 137 -0.77 15.17 25.76
C THR A 137 -1.45 16.47 25.33
N LEU A 138 -2.78 16.56 25.46
CA LEU A 138 -3.54 17.74 25.01
C LEU A 138 -3.16 19.03 25.77
N ASP A 139 -2.65 18.91 26.99
CA ASP A 139 -2.07 20.01 27.79
C ASP A 139 -0.66 20.42 27.32
N GLY A 140 -0.02 19.63 26.46
CA GLY A 140 1.32 19.86 25.96
C GLY A 140 2.45 19.55 26.94
N GLU A 141 2.15 19.03 28.15
CA GLU A 141 3.14 18.84 29.20
C GLU A 141 3.98 17.58 29.01
N THR A 142 3.34 16.49 28.57
CA THR A 142 4.00 15.19 28.38
C THR A 142 4.19 14.91 26.91
N THR A 143 5.37 14.43 26.53
CA THR A 143 5.69 14.03 25.17
C THR A 143 6.42 12.70 25.22
N GLY A 144 6.09 11.79 24.31
CA GLY A 144 6.77 10.51 24.22
C GLY A 144 7.00 10.09 22.78
N VAL A 145 7.89 9.14 22.60
CA VAL A 145 8.20 8.49 21.33
C VAL A 145 7.93 7.00 21.44
N TRP A 146 7.49 6.39 20.35
CA TRP A 146 7.40 4.94 20.26
C TRP A 146 8.80 4.35 20.08
N ASP A 147 9.22 3.49 21.01
CA ASP A 147 10.43 2.69 20.86
C ASP A 147 10.04 1.32 20.28
N LYS A 148 10.54 1.01 19.07
CA LYS A 148 10.30 -0.28 18.42
C LYS A 148 10.93 -1.44 19.21
N ASN A 149 12.09 -1.22 19.83
CA ASN A 149 12.84 -2.27 20.55
C ASN A 149 12.16 -2.64 21.87
N ALA A 150 11.68 -1.64 22.60
CA ALA A 150 10.92 -1.86 23.83
C ALA A 150 9.44 -2.21 23.56
N SER A 151 8.97 -2.08 22.31
CA SER A 151 7.56 -2.20 21.93
C SER A 151 6.65 -1.38 22.85
N GLY A 152 7.05 -0.14 23.12
CA GLY A 152 6.40 0.69 24.13
C GLY A 152 6.71 2.18 24.01
N TRP A 153 5.97 2.96 24.79
CA TRP A 153 6.13 4.40 24.86
C TRP A 153 7.28 4.80 25.79
N GLN A 154 8.20 5.62 25.28
CA GLN A 154 9.24 6.25 26.09
C GLN A 154 8.95 7.74 26.24
N ILE A 155 8.88 8.22 27.49
CA ILE A 155 8.72 9.65 27.78
C ILE A 155 10.01 10.40 27.45
N LEU A 156 9.86 11.53 26.78
CA LEU A 156 10.94 12.38 26.33
C LEU A 156 11.18 13.53 27.31
N GLY A 157 12.44 13.95 27.41
CA GLY A 157 12.82 15.15 28.15
C GLY A 157 12.35 16.44 27.46
N ASP A 158 12.28 17.53 28.23
CA ASP A 158 11.77 18.84 27.84
C ASP A 158 12.42 19.43 26.58
N GLN A 159 13.66 19.07 26.29
CA GLN A 159 14.38 19.49 25.09
C GLN A 159 13.66 19.13 23.76
N PHE A 160 12.85 18.08 23.75
CA PHE A 160 12.14 17.61 22.54
C PHE A 160 10.73 18.20 22.40
N ARG A 161 10.16 18.77 23.48
CA ARG A 161 8.78 19.29 23.51
C ARG A 161 8.54 20.36 22.44
N LEU A 162 9.49 21.28 22.28
CA LEU A 162 9.38 22.36 21.28
C LEU A 162 9.44 21.82 19.85
N GLY A 163 10.34 20.88 19.59
CA GLY A 163 10.48 20.23 18.29
C GLY A 163 9.19 19.50 17.91
N VAL A 164 8.71 18.60 18.77
CA VAL A 164 7.47 17.86 18.53
C VAL A 164 6.28 18.79 18.28
N ARG A 165 6.14 19.87 19.08
CA ARG A 165 5.09 20.88 18.87
C ARG A 165 5.17 21.56 17.50
N ASN A 166 6.37 21.89 17.03
CA ASN A 166 6.56 22.45 15.69
C ASN A 166 6.24 21.39 14.61
N GLY A 167 6.59 20.13 14.85
CA GLY A 167 6.21 19.01 13.99
C GLY A 167 4.70 18.90 13.81
N PHE A 168 3.93 18.99 14.89
CA PHE A 168 2.46 19.05 14.84
C PHE A 168 1.95 20.22 14.00
N ARG A 169 2.55 21.42 14.14
CA ARG A 169 2.14 22.60 13.37
C ARG A 169 2.40 22.45 11.87
N ILE A 170 3.56 21.90 11.51
CA ILE A 170 3.93 21.61 10.12
C ILE A 170 2.98 20.58 9.52
N ALA A 171 2.73 19.47 10.24
CA ALA A 171 1.80 18.44 9.78
C ALA A 171 0.36 18.96 9.62
N LYS A 172 -0.09 19.84 10.52
CA LYS A 172 -1.37 20.58 10.41
C LYS A 172 -1.36 21.72 9.38
N LYS A 173 -0.24 21.95 8.68
CA LYS A 173 -0.06 23.05 7.71
C LYS A 173 -0.30 24.45 8.29
N THR A 174 -0.15 24.61 9.59
CA THR A 174 -0.26 25.89 10.29
C THR A 174 1.08 26.64 10.37
N GLN A 175 2.17 25.96 10.01
CA GLN A 175 3.51 26.51 9.86
C GLN A 175 4.12 26.00 8.55
N THR A 176 4.96 26.82 7.90
CA THR A 176 5.75 26.40 6.74
C THR A 176 6.78 25.36 7.13
N ALA A 177 7.22 24.55 6.16
CA ALA A 177 8.27 23.56 6.40
C ALA A 177 9.52 24.23 6.99
N ASP A 178 9.98 23.71 8.13
CA ASP A 178 11.14 24.19 8.87
C ASP A 178 11.87 22.99 9.48
N PHE A 179 13.12 23.16 9.90
CA PHE A 179 13.88 22.11 10.56
C PHE A 179 13.31 21.85 11.96
N VAL A 180 13.00 20.58 12.23
CA VAL A 180 12.45 20.16 13.53
C VAL A 180 13.39 19.14 14.16
N HIS A 181 13.70 19.34 15.44
CA HIS A 181 14.43 18.37 16.24
C HIS A 181 13.46 17.33 16.79
N LEU A 182 13.37 16.18 16.12
CA LEU A 182 12.57 15.04 16.58
C LEU A 182 13.48 13.98 17.20
N PRO A 183 13.02 13.30 18.26
CA PRO A 183 13.69 12.12 18.77
C PRO A 183 13.49 10.99 17.76
N ILE A 184 14.56 10.66 17.05
CA ILE A 184 14.58 9.53 16.15
C ILE A 184 15.23 8.39 16.93
N PRO A 185 14.57 7.22 17.07
CA PRO A 185 15.24 6.04 17.61
C PRO A 185 16.49 5.79 16.76
N ALA A 186 17.66 5.68 17.41
CA ALA A 186 18.92 5.55 16.70
C ALA A 186 18.82 4.36 15.73
N ALA A 187 19.13 4.61 14.45
CA ALA A 187 19.21 3.55 13.46
C ALA A 187 20.26 2.54 13.94
N GLU A 188 19.91 1.26 13.97
CA GLU A 188 20.90 0.20 14.15
C GLU A 188 21.94 0.36 13.05
N ALA A 189 23.16 0.74 13.43
CA ALA A 189 24.32 0.49 12.61
C ALA A 189 24.52 -1.03 12.64
N GLN A 190 24.09 -1.71 11.58
CA GLN A 190 24.54 -3.08 11.28
C GLN A 190 26.03 -3.07 10.94
#